data_AF-A0A385IUR1-F1
#
_entry.id   AF-A0A385IUR1-F1
#
_cell.length_a   1.000
_cell.length_b   1.000
_cell.length_c   1.000
_cell.angle_alpha   90.00
_cell.angle_beta   90.00
_cell.angle_gamma   90.00
#
_symmetry.space_group_name_H-M   'P 1'
#
loop_
_entity.id
_entity.type
_entity.pdbx_description
1 polymer ?
#
loop_
_entity_poly.entity_id
_entity_poly.type
_entity_poly.pdbx_seq_one_letter_code
_entity_poly.pdbx_strand_id
1 'polypeptide(L)'
;MTPCLNAPIIASFPHLYLADKEYQSYITGLHPNKTLHETYVDIDPLTGYPLQGAKRMQLNMFLEKIDGVDILANVSTGLLPLVWIEEGLAVNEELLNKFGEAHHKIYMLKAATVAFIILCIIVALCALVLYLYMEKLFCFKNITSNRVVALFQMSWQKDKTDGVSKATLSTIPADSLYGDSSYGNRGHYPHQLVHRSNNAI
;
A
#
# COMPACT_ATOMS: atom_id res chain seq x y z
N MET A 1 -39.59 -7.55 -25.34
CA MET A 1 -40.10 -8.43 -24.25
C MET A 1 -40.99 -9.55 -24.78
N THR A 2 -41.02 -9.76 -26.11
CA THR A 2 -41.91 -10.70 -26.79
C THR A 2 -41.83 -12.14 -26.29
N PRO A 3 -40.63 -12.72 -26.04
CA PRO A 3 -40.54 -14.09 -25.51
C PRO A 3 -41.08 -14.23 -24.08
N CYS A 4 -41.12 -13.15 -23.30
CA CYS A 4 -41.55 -13.17 -21.91
C CYS A 4 -43.06 -12.99 -21.76
N LEU A 5 -43.67 -12.20 -22.65
CA LEU A 5 -45.08 -11.78 -22.56
C LEU A 5 -45.97 -12.46 -23.59
N ASN A 6 -45.41 -13.20 -24.55
CA ASN A 6 -46.14 -13.76 -25.70
C ASN A 6 -47.00 -12.71 -26.43
N ALA A 7 -46.55 -11.46 -26.43
CA ALA A 7 -47.23 -10.32 -27.02
C ALA A 7 -46.19 -9.34 -27.60
N PRO A 8 -46.51 -8.58 -28.67
CA PRO A 8 -45.58 -7.66 -29.35
C PRO A 8 -45.37 -6.35 -28.54
N ILE A 9 -45.04 -6.49 -27.26
CA ILE A 9 -44.83 -5.39 -26.32
C ILE A 9 -43.35 -5.03 -26.25
N ILE A 10 -43.06 -3.75 -26.48
CA ILE A 10 -41.74 -3.15 -26.48
C ILE A 10 -41.68 -2.06 -25.42
N ALA A 11 -40.71 -2.16 -24.51
CA ALA A 11 -40.47 -1.14 -23.51
C ALA A 11 -39.55 -0.05 -24.06
N SER A 12 -39.83 1.20 -23.72
CA SER A 12 -38.99 2.37 -24.02
C SER A 12 -39.02 3.36 -22.84
N PHE A 13 -38.28 4.46 -22.95
CA PHE A 13 -38.52 5.62 -22.10
C PHE A 13 -39.80 6.36 -22.51
N PRO A 14 -40.41 7.16 -21.61
CA PRO A 14 -41.57 7.97 -21.93
C PRO A 14 -41.34 8.89 -23.13
N HIS A 15 -42.39 9.04 -23.93
CA HIS A 15 -42.39 9.76 -25.20
C HIS A 15 -41.26 9.34 -26.16
N LEU A 16 -40.84 8.07 -26.09
CA LEU A 16 -39.73 7.52 -26.88
C LEU A 16 -38.43 8.34 -26.70
N TYR A 17 -38.21 8.89 -25.51
CA TYR A 17 -36.95 9.55 -25.15
C TYR A 17 -35.76 8.61 -25.39
N LEU A 18 -34.69 9.11 -26.01
CA LEU A 18 -33.51 8.36 -26.47
C LEU A 18 -33.76 7.28 -27.55
N ALA A 19 -34.98 7.12 -28.06
CA ALA A 19 -35.23 6.28 -29.23
C ALA A 19 -34.85 7.01 -30.53
N ASP A 20 -34.73 6.27 -31.63
CA ASP A 20 -34.52 6.85 -32.96
C ASP A 20 -35.66 7.83 -33.34
N LYS A 21 -35.31 8.86 -34.10
CA LYS A 21 -36.26 9.88 -34.58
C LYS A 21 -37.36 9.27 -35.45
N GLU A 22 -37.07 8.18 -36.17
CA GLU A 22 -38.08 7.46 -36.96
C GLU A 22 -39.29 7.09 -36.08
N TYR A 23 -39.05 6.50 -34.91
CA TYR A 23 -40.12 6.12 -33.98
C TYR A 23 -40.81 7.32 -33.34
N GLN A 24 -40.08 8.40 -33.06
CA GLN A 24 -40.67 9.63 -32.51
C GLN A 24 -41.58 10.34 -33.53
N SER A 25 -41.31 10.19 -34.83
CA SER A 25 -42.08 10.81 -35.90
C SER A 25 -43.35 10.04 -36.29
N TYR A 26 -43.46 8.77 -35.87
CA TYR A 26 -44.59 7.89 -36.20
C TYR A 26 -45.93 8.40 -35.63
N ILE A 27 -45.91 9.03 -34.44
CA ILE A 27 -47.11 9.54 -33.75
C ILE A 27 -46.94 11.00 -33.40
N THR A 28 -47.99 11.79 -33.64
CA THR A 28 -48.07 13.19 -33.21
C THR A 28 -48.36 13.27 -31.71
N GLY A 29 -47.79 14.27 -31.03
CA GLY A 29 -47.97 14.49 -29.58
C GLY A 29 -46.87 13.90 -28.69
N LEU A 30 -45.82 13.31 -29.27
CA LEU A 30 -44.62 12.94 -28.52
C LEU A 30 -43.73 14.15 -28.27
N HIS A 31 -43.37 14.38 -27.01
CA HIS A 31 -42.53 15.49 -26.56
C HIS A 31 -41.38 14.98 -25.69
N PRO A 32 -40.42 14.21 -26.25
CA PRO A 32 -39.30 13.68 -25.49
C PRO A 32 -38.51 14.80 -24.79
N ASN A 33 -38.41 14.72 -23.46
CA ASN A 33 -37.71 15.68 -22.63
C ASN A 33 -36.86 14.93 -21.62
N LYS A 34 -35.58 15.30 -21.50
CA LYS A 34 -34.64 14.65 -20.59
C LYS A 34 -35.12 14.67 -19.13
N THR A 35 -35.41 15.84 -18.59
CA THR A 35 -35.77 16.03 -17.17
C THR A 35 -37.04 15.24 -16.79
N LEU A 36 -38.00 15.17 -17.70
CA LEU A 36 -39.29 14.51 -17.45
C LEU A 36 -39.27 13.01 -17.75
N HIS A 37 -38.44 12.54 -18.67
CA HIS A 37 -38.52 11.17 -19.20
C HIS A 37 -37.27 10.33 -18.99
N GLU A 38 -36.20 10.88 -18.41
CA GLU A 38 -35.04 10.07 -18.00
C GLU A 38 -35.34 9.23 -16.77
N THR A 39 -34.75 8.03 -16.69
CA THR A 39 -34.70 7.26 -15.46
C THR A 39 -33.40 7.56 -14.74
N TYR A 40 -33.47 7.89 -13.45
CA TYR A 40 -32.30 8.16 -12.63
C TYR A 40 -32.46 7.60 -11.22
N VAL A 41 -31.33 7.37 -10.57
CA VAL A 41 -31.24 6.97 -9.17
C VAL A 41 -30.00 7.61 -8.56
N ASP A 42 -30.21 8.37 -7.49
CA ASP A 42 -29.16 8.97 -6.70
C ASP A 42 -28.79 8.00 -5.58
N ILE A 43 -27.54 7.54 -5.59
CA ILE A 43 -27.04 6.49 -4.71
C ILE A 43 -26.03 7.10 -3.75
N ASP A 44 -26.17 6.80 -2.47
CA ASP A 44 -25.18 7.13 -1.47
C ASP A 44 -23.86 6.36 -1.73
N PRO A 45 -22.73 7.04 -1.98
CA PRO A 45 -21.48 6.37 -2.37
C PRO A 45 -20.85 5.54 -1.24
N LEU A 46 -21.21 5.79 0.02
CA LEU A 46 -20.63 5.09 1.15
C LEU A 46 -21.34 3.76 1.44
N THR A 47 -22.67 3.76 1.40
CA THR A 47 -23.52 2.61 1.75
C THR A 47 -24.13 1.90 0.54
N GLY A 48 -24.17 2.55 -0.63
CA GLY A 48 -24.86 2.05 -1.83
C GLY A 48 -26.37 2.20 -1.78
N TYR A 49 -26.92 2.91 -0.79
CA TYR A 49 -28.36 3.05 -0.61
C TYR A 49 -28.96 4.12 -1.55
N PRO A 50 -30.10 3.86 -2.22
CA PRO A 50 -30.75 4.84 -3.07
C PRO A 50 -31.46 5.92 -2.25
N LEU A 51 -31.07 7.18 -2.41
CA LEU A 51 -31.62 8.33 -1.67
C LEU A 51 -32.82 8.96 -2.35
N GLN A 52 -32.76 9.05 -3.67
CA GLN A 52 -33.83 9.59 -4.50
C GLN A 52 -33.76 8.92 -5.87
N GLY A 53 -34.87 8.81 -6.56
CA GLY A 53 -34.87 8.34 -7.94
C GLY A 53 -36.25 8.37 -8.56
N ALA A 54 -36.26 8.30 -9.89
CA ALA A 54 -37.47 8.10 -10.66
C ALA A 54 -37.17 7.06 -11.73
N LYS A 55 -37.88 5.94 -11.68
CA LYS A 55 -37.86 4.91 -12.71
C LYS A 55 -39.06 5.12 -13.62
N ARG A 56 -38.79 5.36 -14.89
CA ARG A 56 -39.79 5.72 -15.89
C ARG A 56 -39.74 4.77 -17.07
N MET A 57 -40.87 4.15 -17.37
CA MET A 57 -40.99 3.19 -18.45
C MET A 57 -42.27 3.42 -19.24
N GLN A 58 -42.19 3.28 -20.55
CA GLN A 58 -43.32 3.30 -21.46
C GLN A 58 -43.46 1.92 -22.12
N LEU A 59 -44.70 1.44 -22.17
CA LEU A 59 -45.08 0.24 -22.89
C LEU A 59 -45.63 0.64 -24.25
N ASN A 60 -45.08 0.04 -25.29
CA ASN A 60 -45.46 0.25 -26.68
C ASN A 60 -45.85 -1.09 -27.32
N MET A 61 -46.74 -1.04 -28.30
CA MET A 61 -47.07 -2.16 -29.17
C MET A 61 -46.46 -1.92 -30.55
N PHE A 62 -45.81 -2.93 -31.11
CA PHE A 62 -45.40 -2.88 -32.51
C PHE A 62 -46.60 -3.17 -33.40
N LEU A 63 -46.96 -2.22 -34.26
CA LEU A 63 -48.04 -2.38 -35.23
C LEU A 63 -47.43 -2.57 -36.61
N GLU A 64 -47.94 -3.57 -37.32
CA GLU A 64 -47.66 -3.81 -38.72
C GLU A 64 -48.95 -4.23 -39.42
N LYS A 65 -49.00 -4.03 -40.73
CA LYS A 65 -50.12 -4.51 -41.53
C LYS A 65 -50.01 -6.03 -41.66
N ILE A 66 -51.05 -6.74 -41.23
CA ILE A 66 -51.17 -8.19 -41.37
C ILE A 66 -52.27 -8.48 -42.37
N ASP A 67 -51.91 -9.13 -43.48
CA ASP A 67 -52.88 -9.55 -44.49
C ASP A 67 -53.88 -10.56 -43.87
N GLY A 68 -55.17 -10.28 -44.03
CA GLY A 68 -56.25 -11.08 -43.43
C GLY A 68 -56.79 -10.56 -42.10
N VAL A 69 -56.28 -9.44 -41.56
CA VAL A 69 -56.84 -8.76 -40.39
C VAL A 69 -57.31 -7.35 -40.78
N ASP A 70 -58.62 -7.18 -41.01
CA ASP A 70 -59.20 -5.92 -41.51
C ASP A 70 -58.94 -4.72 -40.58
N ILE A 71 -58.85 -4.96 -39.27
CA ILE A 71 -58.57 -3.91 -38.26
C ILE A 71 -57.18 -3.28 -38.48
N LEU A 72 -56.21 -4.05 -38.98
CA LEU A 72 -54.83 -3.60 -39.25
C LEU A 72 -54.63 -3.20 -40.72
N ALA A 73 -55.66 -3.27 -41.57
CA ALA A 73 -55.52 -3.04 -43.00
C ALA A 73 -55.05 -1.61 -43.36
N ASN A 74 -55.37 -0.63 -42.50
CA ASN A 74 -55.06 0.79 -42.69
C ASN A 74 -54.08 1.36 -41.64
N VAL A 75 -53.30 0.50 -40.99
CA VAL A 75 -52.26 0.94 -40.06
C VAL A 75 -50.92 1.09 -40.77
N SER A 76 -50.17 2.15 -40.45
CA SER A 76 -48.77 2.25 -40.84
C SER A 76 -47.91 1.36 -39.92
N THR A 77 -46.73 0.95 -40.39
CA THR A 77 -45.84 0.13 -39.57
C THR A 77 -45.08 1.02 -38.59
N GLY A 78 -45.15 0.72 -37.29
CA GLY A 78 -44.45 1.51 -36.28
C GLY A 78 -44.80 1.17 -34.83
N LEU A 79 -44.26 1.95 -33.90
CA LEU A 79 -44.45 1.78 -32.45
C LEU A 79 -45.63 2.62 -31.97
N LEU A 80 -46.68 1.98 -31.44
CA LEU A 80 -47.79 2.65 -30.77
C LEU A 80 -47.56 2.67 -29.25
N PRO A 81 -47.31 3.84 -28.63
CA PRO A 81 -47.31 4.00 -27.17
C PRO A 81 -48.69 3.70 -26.60
N LEU A 82 -48.73 2.90 -25.54
CA LEU A 82 -49.96 2.56 -24.83
C LEU A 82 -50.08 3.35 -23.53
N VAL A 83 -49.08 3.22 -22.67
CA VAL A 83 -49.04 3.84 -21.34
C VAL A 83 -47.59 4.02 -20.91
N TRP A 84 -47.33 5.06 -20.12
CA TRP A 84 -46.09 5.20 -19.37
C TRP A 84 -46.38 5.30 -17.89
N ILE A 85 -45.43 4.80 -17.10
CA ILE A 85 -45.55 4.69 -15.65
C ILE A 85 -44.26 5.26 -15.04
N GLU A 86 -44.43 6.00 -13.94
CA GLU A 86 -43.34 6.46 -13.10
C GLU A 86 -43.44 5.79 -11.73
N GLU A 87 -42.32 5.23 -11.29
CA GLU A 87 -42.10 4.74 -9.95
C GLU A 87 -41.05 5.65 -9.30
N GLY A 88 -41.49 6.49 -8.36
CA GLY A 88 -40.64 7.44 -7.64
C GLY A 88 -40.18 6.91 -6.29
N LEU A 89 -38.95 7.22 -5.92
CA LEU A 89 -38.38 6.98 -4.60
C LEU A 89 -37.88 8.31 -4.03
N ALA A 90 -38.26 8.60 -2.80
CA ALA A 90 -37.70 9.71 -2.02
C ALA A 90 -37.56 9.27 -0.55
N VAL A 91 -36.36 9.42 -0.01
CA VAL A 91 -36.07 9.10 1.39
C VAL A 91 -36.67 10.17 2.31
N ASN A 92 -37.29 9.73 3.40
CA ASN A 92 -37.89 10.62 4.40
C ASN A 92 -36.81 11.23 5.33
N GLU A 93 -37.17 12.31 6.01
CA GLU A 93 -36.23 13.02 6.90
C GLU A 93 -35.69 12.14 8.04
N GLU A 94 -36.49 11.21 8.56
CA GLU A 94 -36.06 10.28 9.61
C GLU A 94 -34.93 9.35 9.13
N LEU A 95 -35.05 8.78 7.93
CA LEU A 95 -34.00 7.94 7.36
C LEU A 95 -32.77 8.77 7.01
N LEU A 96 -32.93 10.00 6.48
CA LEU A 96 -31.80 10.89 6.20
C LEU A 96 -30.96 11.15 7.46
N ASN A 97 -31.60 11.37 8.61
CA ASN A 97 -30.90 11.53 9.88
C ASN A 97 -30.12 10.27 10.27
N LYS A 98 -30.73 9.08 10.11
CA LYS A 98 -30.05 7.80 10.37
C LYS A 98 -28.85 7.58 9.44
N PHE A 99 -28.96 7.97 8.16
CA PHE A 99 -27.83 7.94 7.24
C PHE A 99 -26.71 8.89 7.68
N GLY A 100 -27.04 10.08 8.17
CA GLY A 100 -26.05 11.02 8.73
C GLY A 100 -25.27 10.44 9.91
N GLU A 101 -25.97 9.78 10.83
CA GLU A 101 -25.31 9.11 11.97
C GLU A 101 -24.43 7.93 11.53
N ALA A 102 -24.89 7.13 10.57
CA ALA A 102 -24.13 6.01 10.01
C ALA A 102 -22.85 6.51 9.31
N HIS A 103 -22.97 7.58 8.52
CA HIS A 103 -21.84 8.25 7.88
C HIS A 103 -20.81 8.68 8.90
N HIS A 104 -21.23 9.38 9.96
CA HIS A 104 -20.32 9.86 10.99
C HIS A 104 -19.52 8.71 11.62
N LYS A 105 -20.18 7.61 11.98
CA LYS A 105 -19.52 6.42 12.55
C LYS A 105 -18.50 5.80 11.59
N ILE A 106 -18.85 5.65 10.32
CA ILE A 106 -17.95 5.07 9.32
C ILE A 106 -16.74 5.99 9.07
N TYR A 107 -16.96 7.30 9.01
CA TYR A 107 -15.85 8.27 8.86
C TYR A 107 -14.90 8.23 10.04
N MET A 108 -15.41 8.16 11.27
CA MET A 108 -14.58 8.08 12.47
C MET A 108 -13.74 6.79 12.49
N LEU A 109 -14.30 5.65 12.10
CA LEU A 109 -13.56 4.38 11.99
C LEU A 109 -12.47 4.44 10.90
N LYS A 110 -12.80 5.01 9.73
CA LYS A 110 -11.81 5.21 8.66
C LYS A 110 -10.68 6.15 9.12
N ALA A 111 -11.01 7.25 9.77
CA ALA A 111 -10.03 8.19 10.30
C ALA A 111 -9.11 7.54 11.34
N ALA A 112 -9.67 6.77 12.28
CA ALA A 112 -8.89 6.03 13.27
C ALA A 112 -7.97 4.99 12.63
N THR A 113 -8.46 4.26 11.62
CA THR A 113 -7.67 3.28 10.87
C THR A 113 -6.51 3.95 10.14
N VAL A 114 -6.77 5.06 9.45
CA VAL A 114 -5.72 5.84 8.76
C VAL A 114 -4.70 6.38 9.75
N ALA A 115 -5.13 6.91 10.90
CA ALA A 115 -4.22 7.40 11.94
C ALA A 115 -3.31 6.28 12.49
N PHE A 116 -3.87 5.08 12.72
CA PHE A 116 -3.09 3.92 13.15
C PHE A 116 -2.08 3.47 12.09
N ILE A 117 -2.48 3.43 10.81
CA ILE A 117 -1.57 3.13 9.70
C ILE A 117 -0.40 4.13 9.66
N ILE A 118 -0.69 5.44 9.80
CA ILE A 118 0.34 6.48 9.84
C ILE A 118 1.29 6.27 11.03
N LEU A 119 0.75 5.97 12.22
CA LEU A 119 1.56 5.69 13.41
C LEU A 119 2.49 4.49 13.19
N CYS A 120 1.99 3.38 12.62
CA CYS A 120 2.78 2.20 12.30
C CYS A 120 3.91 2.52 11.31
N ILE A 121 3.64 3.32 10.28
CA ILE A 121 4.65 3.76 9.31
C ILE A 121 5.73 4.58 10.01
N ILE A 122 5.36 5.52 10.90
CA ILE A 122 6.33 6.34 11.65
C ILE A 122 7.22 5.45 12.52
N VAL A 123 6.64 4.51 13.28
CA VAL A 123 7.41 3.59 14.14
C VAL A 123 8.37 2.73 13.32
N ALA A 124 7.92 2.20 12.18
CA ALA A 124 8.77 1.41 11.29
C ALA A 124 9.94 2.22 10.72
N LEU A 125 9.70 3.47 10.31
CA LEU A 125 10.74 4.38 9.83
C LEU A 125 11.74 4.73 10.94
N CYS A 126 11.27 5.01 12.15
CA CYS A 126 12.14 5.26 13.31
C CYS A 126 13.02 4.04 13.63
N ALA A 127 12.45 2.84 13.65
CA ALA A 127 13.19 1.61 13.89
C ALA A 127 14.25 1.36 12.80
N LEU A 128 13.92 1.61 11.53
CA LEU A 128 14.86 1.51 10.41
C LEU A 128 16.04 2.49 10.57
N VAL A 129 15.77 3.75 10.91
CA VAL A 129 16.81 4.77 11.13
C VAL A 129 17.73 4.36 12.29
N LEU A 130 17.16 3.88 13.40
CA LEU A 130 17.94 3.39 14.54
C LEU A 130 18.81 2.19 14.17
N TYR A 131 18.29 1.24 13.39
CA TYR A 131 19.07 0.09 12.92
C TYR A 131 20.27 0.52 12.07
N LEU A 132 20.04 1.41 11.09
CA LEU A 132 21.11 1.95 10.24
C LEU A 132 22.16 2.72 11.06
N TYR A 133 21.73 3.46 12.09
CA TYR A 133 22.64 4.15 13.00
C TYR A 133 23.48 3.16 13.83
N MET A 134 22.87 2.09 14.33
CA MET A 134 23.58 1.05 15.08
C MET A 134 24.61 0.32 14.21
N GLU A 135 24.31 0.03 12.94
CA GLU A 135 25.27 -0.55 11.99
C GLU A 135 26.49 0.37 11.77
N LYS A 136 26.26 1.68 11.62
CA LYS A 136 27.34 2.67 11.49
C LYS A 136 28.18 2.82 12.75
N LEU A 137 27.58 2.76 13.95
CA LEU A 137 28.31 2.74 15.22
C LEU A 137 29.09 1.44 15.44
N PHE A 138 28.56 0.29 15.00
CA PHE A 138 29.25 -1.00 15.08
C PHE A 138 30.55 -1.01 14.24
N CYS A 139 30.57 -0.32 13.10
CA CYS A 139 31.80 -0.15 12.31
C CYS A 139 32.89 0.63 13.07
N PHE A 140 32.53 1.60 13.91
CA PHE A 140 33.53 2.42 14.62
C PHE A 140 34.08 1.72 15.87
N LYS A 141 33.32 0.81 16.49
CA LYS A 141 33.74 0.11 17.72
C LYS A 141 34.71 -1.06 17.46
N ASN A 142 34.79 -1.59 16.24
CA ASN A 142 35.58 -2.79 15.96
C ASN A 142 37.07 -2.53 15.60
N ILE A 143 37.54 -1.27 15.66
CA ILE A 143 38.95 -0.91 15.41
C ILE A 143 39.76 -0.66 16.71
N THR A 144 39.12 -0.50 17.88
CA THR A 144 39.83 -0.12 19.12
C THR A 144 40.13 -1.26 20.11
N SER A 145 39.65 -2.49 19.88
CA SER A 145 39.81 -3.60 20.86
C SER A 145 41.05 -4.48 20.69
N ASN A 146 41.87 -4.29 19.65
CA ASN A 146 43.03 -5.16 19.36
C ASN A 146 44.41 -4.54 19.72
N ARG A 147 44.48 -3.33 20.30
CA ARG A 147 45.76 -2.71 20.71
C ARG A 147 46.11 -2.84 22.19
N VAL A 148 45.15 -3.20 23.05
CA VAL A 148 45.38 -3.24 24.52
C VAL A 148 45.59 -4.67 25.05
N VAL A 149 45.19 -5.70 24.31
CA VAL A 149 45.33 -7.12 24.72
C VAL A 149 46.75 -7.66 24.51
N ALA A 150 47.61 -6.95 23.78
CA ALA A 150 48.98 -7.42 23.46
C ALA A 150 50.04 -7.16 24.56
N LEU A 151 49.71 -6.52 25.68
CA LEU A 151 50.67 -6.22 26.76
C LEU A 151 50.51 -7.09 28.02
N PHE A 152 49.64 -8.10 27.99
CA PHE A 152 49.43 -9.02 29.11
C PHE A 152 49.58 -10.48 28.68
N GLN A 153 50.80 -10.87 28.30
CA GLN A 153 51.22 -12.28 28.37
C GLN A 153 52.22 -12.44 29.52
N MET A 154 51.70 -12.71 30.72
CA MET A 154 52.50 -13.30 31.79
C MET A 154 52.65 -14.80 31.49
N SER A 155 53.84 -15.24 31.09
CA SER A 155 54.15 -16.66 30.97
C SER A 155 54.42 -17.24 32.37
N TRP A 156 53.66 -18.26 32.77
CA TRP A 156 53.98 -19.08 33.93
C TRP A 156 55.00 -20.16 33.53
N GLN A 157 56.24 -20.06 34.03
CA GLN A 157 57.15 -21.22 34.06
C GLN A 157 57.07 -21.88 35.43
N LYS A 158 56.70 -23.17 35.44
CA LYS A 158 56.65 -24.02 36.64
C LYS A 158 58.00 -24.72 36.76
N ASP A 159 58.89 -24.20 37.60
CA ASP A 159 60.15 -24.86 37.92
C ASP A 159 59.91 -26.08 38.84
N LYS A 160 60.64 -27.17 38.63
CA LYS A 160 60.29 -28.52 39.13
C LYS A 160 61.07 -28.95 40.38
N THR A 161 61.76 -28.02 41.02
CA THR A 161 62.46 -28.24 42.30
C THR A 161 61.93 -27.24 43.32
N ASP A 162 61.33 -27.79 44.37
CA ASP A 162 60.80 -27.12 45.56
C ASP A 162 59.49 -26.32 45.36
N GLY A 163 58.40 -26.87 45.91
CA GLY A 163 57.02 -26.38 45.78
C GLY A 163 56.75 -25.03 46.46
N VAL A 164 57.30 -23.94 45.92
CA VAL A 164 57.01 -22.56 46.32
C VAL A 164 56.84 -21.70 45.06
N SER A 165 55.64 -21.14 44.87
CA SER A 165 55.40 -20.14 43.82
C SER A 165 55.90 -18.78 44.31
N LYS A 166 56.93 -18.21 43.66
CA LYS A 166 57.39 -16.83 43.94
C LYS A 166 57.17 -15.94 42.74
N ALA A 167 56.59 -14.76 42.98
CA ALA A 167 56.56 -13.65 42.02
C ALA A 167 57.80 -12.78 42.26
N THR A 168 58.65 -12.59 41.25
CA THR A 168 59.82 -11.72 41.36
C THR A 168 59.52 -10.38 40.69
N LEU A 169 59.47 -9.32 41.50
CA LEU A 169 59.40 -7.93 41.05
C LEU A 169 60.84 -7.45 40.80
N SER A 170 61.21 -7.08 39.56
CA SER A 170 62.49 -6.42 39.32
C SER A 170 62.30 -4.90 39.34
N THR A 171 62.70 -4.27 40.44
CA THR A 171 63.02 -2.84 40.49
C THR A 171 64.52 -2.68 40.25
N ILE A 172 64.89 -1.80 39.32
CA ILE A 172 66.28 -1.42 39.03
C ILE A 172 66.67 -0.25 39.95
N PRO A 173 67.74 -0.32 40.76
CA PRO A 173 68.32 0.86 41.40
C PRO A 173 69.50 1.43 40.62
N ALA A 174 69.60 2.76 40.67
CA ALA A 174 70.67 3.59 40.14
C ALA A 174 71.89 3.63 41.08
N ASP A 175 73.06 3.77 40.45
CA ASP A 175 74.32 4.34 40.98
C ASP A 175 75.03 3.64 42.16
N SER A 176 76.22 3.09 41.87
CA SER A 176 77.50 3.27 42.59
C SER A 176 78.39 2.03 42.38
N LEU A 177 79.43 2.09 41.54
CA LEU A 177 80.77 2.67 41.74
C LEU A 177 81.76 1.66 42.35
N TYR A 178 82.98 1.68 41.79
CA TYR A 178 84.22 1.00 42.18
C TYR A 178 84.45 -0.42 41.64
N GLY A 179 85.44 -0.53 40.75
CA GLY A 179 85.77 -1.76 40.03
C GLY A 179 86.96 -2.51 40.60
N ASP A 180 87.38 -3.55 39.87
CA ASP A 180 88.78 -3.80 39.59
C ASP A 180 88.95 -4.72 38.35
N SER A 181 90.13 -4.59 37.78
CA SER A 181 90.70 -5.16 36.56
C SER A 181 90.78 -6.70 36.47
N SER A 182 90.67 -7.25 35.25
CA SER A 182 91.73 -8.09 34.63
C SER A 182 91.30 -8.80 33.34
N TYR A 183 92.09 -8.56 32.28
CA TYR A 183 92.54 -9.44 31.19
C TYR A 183 91.54 -10.27 30.34
N GLY A 184 91.65 -10.11 29.01
CA GLY A 184 91.57 -11.27 28.11
C GLY A 184 90.86 -11.14 26.76
N ASN A 185 91.46 -10.38 25.83
CA ASN A 185 91.69 -10.74 24.41
C ASN A 185 90.54 -11.22 23.47
N ARG A 186 90.45 -10.51 22.32
CA ARG A 186 90.17 -10.96 20.93
C ARG A 186 88.86 -11.73 20.64
N GLY A 187 88.04 -11.38 19.64
CA GLY A 187 88.13 -10.42 18.55
C GLY A 187 87.15 -10.81 17.42
N HIS A 188 87.02 -9.89 16.46
CA HIS A 188 86.55 -10.06 15.07
C HIS A 188 85.06 -9.94 14.72
N TYR A 189 84.87 -9.16 13.66
CA TYR A 189 83.66 -8.54 13.11
C TYR A 189 82.99 -9.42 12.01
N PRO A 190 82.10 -8.88 11.13
CA PRO A 190 80.68 -9.20 11.09
C PRO A 190 80.33 -9.82 9.72
N HIS A 191 79.06 -9.91 9.31
CA HIS A 191 78.70 -9.48 7.95
C HIS A 191 77.18 -9.34 7.78
N GLN A 192 76.85 -8.24 7.12
CA GLN A 192 75.55 -7.80 6.62
C GLN A 192 75.06 -8.62 5.42
N LEU A 193 73.81 -8.35 5.01
CA LEU A 193 73.31 -8.01 3.64
C LEU A 193 71.97 -8.74 3.37
N VAL A 194 70.81 -8.10 3.14
CA VAL A 194 70.34 -7.06 2.19
C VAL A 194 69.34 -7.67 1.19
N HIS A 195 68.15 -7.06 1.18
CA HIS A 195 67.11 -6.90 0.15
C HIS A 195 67.05 -7.74 -1.14
N ARG A 196 65.82 -8.20 -1.45
CA ARG A 196 64.99 -7.98 -2.67
C ARG A 196 63.73 -8.87 -2.58
N SER A 197 62.60 -8.71 -3.25
CA SER A 197 61.80 -7.65 -3.87
C SER A 197 60.57 -8.36 -4.48
N ASN A 198 59.51 -7.60 -4.71
CA ASN A 198 58.49 -7.75 -5.76
C ASN A 198 57.26 -8.66 -5.54
N ASN A 199 56.11 -7.97 -5.54
CA ASN A 199 54.93 -8.09 -6.43
C ASN A 199 54.48 -9.47 -6.94
N ALA A 200 53.18 -9.73 -6.77
CA ALA A 200 52.26 -10.09 -7.86
C ALA A 200 50.81 -9.92 -7.35
N ILE A 201 50.06 -8.99 -7.96
CA ILE A 201 48.80 -9.21 -8.74
C ILE A 201 47.57 -9.36 -7.85
#